data_AF-A0A9P1C2C2-F1
#
_entry.id   AF-A0A9P1C2C2-F1
#
_cell.length_a   1.000
_cell.length_b   1.000
_cell.length_c   1.000
_cell.angle_alpha   90.00
_cell.angle_beta   90.00
_cell.angle_gamma   90.00
#
_symmetry.space_group_name_H-M   'P 1'
#
loop_
_entity.id
_entity.type
_entity.pdbx_description
1 polymer ?
#
loop_
_entity_poly.entity_id
_entity_poly.type
_entity_poly.pdbx_seq_one_letter_code
_entity_poly.pdbx_strand_id
1 'polypeptide(L)'
;MAFFLWLLSCLVPALGQDAPDEARPFRLVAQQVVEEECPALALPALNFWMQLQDHFFEAQYQYFSPERERKFIALISGIECLNMLMRNLDTAYLCPLLAAKQFKMVAEWASALSHPWRARCLLQLGNIFKIQAMSRWYNQLPDAAQSQPAASKRFETRLQVEYTIAVTQLHGSLQTPLRPLVRWQGTSPKIQVHSICHYRPDPTSRTGRDCPLPDLSVPNHRAYSERHGFKYVLHTELPLPDREAHYSKMLVIHQAFLSADSPDWVFFIDCDAFFTDLKTSLTDILATYGVSESDGPHFLVAEDPGGINTGTLLVRRSDWSLQFLERVASSRFSVAWDQSMFFWEILSTGEFLPKVPDRNSVASDYSLPPEVALVHQAHLNAFVPPASNDWSAHEWRPGDFVRHFAGCPWQEAHCLGLMRETVAFAETQAGSK
;
A
#
# COMPACT_ATOMS: atom_id res chain seq x y z
N MET A 1 -3.74 -34.84 18.37
CA MET A 1 -3.58 -34.85 16.89
C MET A 1 -4.75 -35.52 16.17
N ALA A 2 -5.15 -36.76 16.49
CA ALA A 2 -6.26 -37.44 15.77
C ALA A 2 -7.66 -36.80 15.93
N PHE A 3 -7.98 -36.25 17.11
CA PHE A 3 -9.26 -35.55 17.35
C PHE A 3 -9.34 -34.18 16.65
N PHE A 4 -8.19 -33.57 16.34
CA PHE A 4 -8.08 -32.25 15.71
C PHE A 4 -8.14 -32.34 14.17
N LEU A 5 -7.59 -33.41 13.58
CA LEU A 5 -7.77 -33.73 12.16
C LEU A 5 -9.24 -34.10 11.84
N TRP A 6 -9.95 -34.70 12.79
CA TRP A 6 -11.38 -35.02 12.65
C TRP A 6 -12.28 -33.77 12.66
N LEU A 7 -12.01 -32.80 13.55
CA LEU A 7 -12.74 -31.51 13.59
C LEU A 7 -12.53 -30.66 12.33
N LEU A 8 -11.32 -30.64 11.76
CA LEU A 8 -11.05 -29.97 10.48
C LEU A 8 -11.74 -30.67 9.30
N SER A 9 -11.84 -32.00 9.30
CA SER A 9 -12.59 -32.76 8.27
C SER A 9 -14.11 -32.68 8.39
N CYS A 10 -14.64 -32.27 9.57
CA CYS A 10 -16.08 -32.13 9.80
C CYS A 10 -16.58 -30.67 9.72
N LEU A 11 -15.70 -29.67 9.89
CA LEU A 11 -16.06 -28.24 9.78
C LEU A 11 -15.75 -27.63 8.42
N VAL A 12 -14.86 -28.26 7.63
CA VAL A 12 -14.67 -27.94 6.22
C VAL A 12 -14.88 -29.24 5.45
N PRO A 13 -16.12 -29.58 5.04
CA PRO A 13 -16.25 -30.56 3.98
C PRO A 13 -15.43 -29.99 2.82
N ALA A 14 -14.47 -30.77 2.31
CA ALA A 14 -13.76 -30.49 1.07
C ALA A 14 -14.77 -29.88 0.10
N LEU A 15 -14.55 -28.63 -0.32
CA LEU A 15 -15.40 -27.76 -1.15
C LEU A 15 -16.21 -28.56 -2.19
N GLY A 16 -17.25 -29.21 -1.73
CA GLY A 16 -17.89 -30.33 -2.39
C GLY A 16 -19.20 -29.84 -2.94
N GLN A 17 -19.35 -29.96 -4.25
CA GLN A 17 -20.48 -29.46 -5.02
C GLN A 17 -21.82 -30.18 -4.72
N ASP A 18 -21.91 -31.02 -3.68
CA ASP A 18 -22.96 -32.03 -3.54
C ASP A 18 -23.85 -31.89 -2.28
N ALA A 19 -23.70 -30.86 -1.45
CA ALA A 19 -24.71 -30.58 -0.43
C ALA A 19 -25.97 -30.01 -1.10
N PRO A 20 -27.17 -30.59 -0.89
CA PRO A 20 -28.40 -30.11 -1.51
C PRO A 20 -28.65 -28.63 -1.16
N ASP A 21 -29.17 -27.89 -2.14
CA ASP A 21 -29.25 -26.42 -2.11
C ASP A 21 -30.06 -25.84 -0.94
N GLU A 22 -30.93 -26.66 -0.35
CA GLU A 22 -31.77 -26.34 0.82
C GLU A 22 -31.02 -26.39 2.17
N ALA A 23 -29.77 -26.86 2.21
CA ALA A 23 -29.03 -27.08 3.45
C ALA A 23 -28.15 -25.90 3.92
N ARG A 24 -28.10 -24.79 3.18
CA ARG A 24 -27.24 -23.63 3.53
C ARG A 24 -28.07 -22.48 4.12
N PRO A 25 -28.00 -22.23 5.45
CA PRO A 25 -28.91 -21.32 6.14
C PRO A 25 -28.80 -19.86 5.70
N PHE A 26 -27.65 -19.45 5.13
CA PHE A 26 -27.39 -18.05 4.77
C PHE A 26 -27.54 -17.75 3.28
N ARG A 27 -27.78 -18.76 2.42
CA ARG A 27 -27.77 -18.58 0.95
C ARG A 27 -28.71 -17.49 0.45
N LEU A 28 -29.95 -17.45 0.94
CA LEU A 28 -30.93 -16.43 0.53
C LEU A 28 -30.50 -15.02 0.92
N VAL A 29 -29.95 -14.86 2.13
CA VAL A 29 -29.45 -13.56 2.61
C VAL A 29 -28.19 -13.15 1.86
N ALA A 30 -27.28 -14.09 1.59
CA ALA A 30 -26.10 -13.88 0.77
C ALA A 30 -26.45 -13.40 -0.64
N GLN A 31 -27.45 -14.02 -1.28
CA GLN A 31 -27.97 -13.58 -2.56
C GLN A 31 -28.46 -12.12 -2.51
N GLN A 32 -29.34 -11.81 -1.55
CA GLN A 32 -29.92 -10.47 -1.42
C GLN A 32 -28.84 -9.39 -1.22
N VAL A 33 -27.86 -9.65 -0.34
CA VAL A 33 -26.76 -8.71 -0.09
C VAL A 33 -25.91 -8.50 -1.34
N VAL A 34 -25.57 -9.57 -2.07
CA VAL A 34 -24.76 -9.45 -3.29
C VAL A 34 -25.53 -8.73 -4.41
N GLU A 35 -26.82 -9.01 -4.58
CA GLU A 35 -27.65 -8.32 -5.56
C GLU A 35 -27.82 -6.83 -5.26
N GLU A 36 -27.93 -6.46 -3.97
CA GLU A 36 -28.05 -5.07 -3.52
C GLU A 36 -26.71 -4.29 -3.65
N GLU A 37 -25.61 -4.87 -3.17
CA GLU A 37 -24.31 -4.20 -3.08
C GLU A 37 -23.53 -4.24 -4.40
N CYS A 38 -23.80 -5.25 -5.22
CA CYS A 38 -23.09 -5.53 -6.47
C CYS A 38 -24.09 -5.70 -7.63
N PRO A 39 -24.92 -4.69 -7.96
CA PRO A 39 -25.92 -4.83 -9.00
C PRO A 39 -25.26 -5.10 -10.36
N ALA A 40 -25.92 -5.91 -11.19
CA ALA A 40 -25.50 -6.24 -12.56
C ALA A 40 -24.19 -7.05 -12.70
N LEU A 41 -23.84 -7.86 -11.70
CA LEU A 41 -22.79 -8.88 -11.88
C LEU A 41 -23.21 -9.92 -12.92
N ALA A 42 -22.27 -10.30 -13.80
CA ALA A 42 -22.43 -11.46 -14.67
C ALA A 42 -22.52 -12.75 -13.82
N LEU A 43 -23.24 -13.75 -14.32
CA LEU A 43 -23.56 -14.98 -13.57
C LEU A 43 -22.34 -15.66 -12.90
N PRO A 44 -21.16 -15.81 -13.53
CA PRO A 44 -20.00 -16.39 -12.86
C PRO A 44 -19.52 -15.58 -11.65
N ALA A 45 -19.48 -14.25 -11.78
CA ALA A 45 -19.08 -13.35 -10.70
C ALA A 45 -20.13 -13.28 -9.59
N LEU A 46 -21.41 -13.28 -9.96
CA LEU A 46 -22.54 -13.35 -9.03
C LEU A 46 -22.45 -14.62 -8.17
N ASN A 47 -22.29 -15.79 -8.81
CA ASN A 47 -22.18 -17.06 -8.10
C ASN A 47 -20.96 -17.09 -7.16
N PHE A 48 -19.82 -16.57 -7.60
CA PHE A 48 -18.62 -16.45 -6.76
C PHE A 48 -18.89 -15.60 -5.51
N TRP A 49 -19.46 -14.41 -5.69
CA TRP A 49 -19.75 -13.51 -4.59
C TRP A 49 -20.83 -14.07 -3.65
N MET A 50 -21.86 -14.73 -4.17
CA MET A 50 -22.89 -15.39 -3.37
C MET A 50 -22.28 -16.48 -2.48
N GLN A 51 -21.44 -17.35 -3.05
CA GLN A 51 -20.76 -18.39 -2.29
C GLN A 51 -19.83 -17.78 -1.24
N LEU A 52 -19.05 -16.77 -1.61
CA LEU A 52 -18.13 -16.10 -0.70
C LEU A 52 -18.88 -15.44 0.46
N GLN A 53 -20.00 -14.78 0.18
CA GLN A 53 -20.83 -14.11 1.17
C GLN A 53 -21.50 -15.10 2.13
N ASP A 54 -21.98 -16.24 1.63
CA ASP A 54 -22.50 -17.35 2.43
C ASP A 54 -21.45 -17.84 3.45
N HIS A 55 -20.19 -18.01 3.01
CA HIS A 55 -19.09 -18.36 3.91
C HIS A 55 -18.75 -17.27 4.94
N PHE A 56 -18.80 -15.99 4.55
CA PHE A 56 -18.62 -14.90 5.52
C PHE A 56 -19.72 -14.87 6.58
N PHE A 57 -20.97 -15.20 6.24
CA PHE A 57 -22.04 -15.30 7.22
C PHE A 57 -21.84 -16.47 8.19
N GLU A 58 -21.38 -17.62 7.72
CA GLU A 58 -21.01 -18.72 8.61
C GLU A 58 -19.85 -18.32 9.55
N ALA A 59 -18.81 -17.68 9.03
CA ALA A 59 -17.72 -17.17 9.87
C ALA A 59 -18.22 -16.15 10.90
N GLN A 60 -19.13 -15.25 10.50
CA GLN A 60 -19.73 -14.27 11.40
C GLN A 60 -20.56 -14.95 12.50
N TYR A 61 -21.32 -15.99 12.17
CA TYR A 61 -22.05 -16.81 13.14
C TYR A 61 -21.09 -17.42 14.18
N GLN A 62 -19.95 -17.97 13.75
CA GLN A 62 -18.93 -18.48 14.68
C GLN A 62 -18.32 -17.37 15.55
N TYR A 63 -18.10 -16.17 15.00
CA TYR A 63 -17.51 -15.04 15.74
C TYR A 63 -18.38 -14.56 16.91
N PHE A 64 -19.71 -14.55 16.72
CA PHE A 64 -20.64 -14.14 17.77
C PHE A 64 -20.95 -15.23 18.81
N SER A 65 -20.34 -16.41 18.66
CA SER A 65 -20.39 -17.42 19.70
C SER A 65 -19.67 -16.97 20.99
N PRO A 66 -20.14 -17.38 22.19
CA PRO A 66 -19.44 -17.07 23.44
C PRO A 66 -18.06 -17.73 23.56
N GLU A 67 -17.81 -18.81 22.81
CA GLU A 67 -16.56 -19.58 22.89
C GLU A 67 -15.41 -18.88 22.15
N ARG A 68 -14.30 -18.59 22.86
CA ARG A 68 -13.10 -17.97 22.27
C ARG A 68 -12.54 -18.77 21.08
N GLU A 69 -12.59 -20.10 21.14
CA GLU A 69 -12.11 -20.97 20.06
C GLU A 69 -12.90 -20.73 18.77
N ARG A 70 -14.23 -20.55 18.85
CA ARG A 70 -15.07 -20.27 17.68
C ARG A 70 -14.78 -18.90 17.07
N LYS A 71 -14.36 -17.92 17.87
CA LYS A 71 -13.88 -16.63 17.35
C LYS A 71 -12.59 -16.78 16.55
N PHE A 72 -11.67 -17.63 16.98
CA PHE A 72 -10.48 -17.97 16.19
C PHE A 72 -10.85 -18.69 14.90
N ILE A 73 -11.77 -19.65 14.95
CA ILE A 73 -12.29 -20.33 13.74
C ILE A 73 -12.87 -19.29 12.78
N ALA A 74 -13.67 -18.33 13.27
CA ALA A 74 -14.20 -17.24 12.45
C ALA A 74 -13.10 -16.40 11.79
N LEU A 75 -12.04 -16.04 12.52
CA LEU A 75 -10.90 -15.31 11.96
C LEU A 75 -10.19 -16.12 10.87
N ILE A 76 -9.96 -17.42 11.10
CA ILE A 76 -9.35 -18.34 10.11
C ILE A 76 -10.20 -18.39 8.84
N SER A 77 -11.51 -18.63 8.98
CA SER A 77 -12.45 -18.67 7.87
C SER A 77 -12.55 -17.32 7.14
N GLY A 78 -12.54 -16.21 7.87
CA GLY A 78 -12.51 -14.86 7.28
C GLY A 78 -11.24 -14.61 6.45
N ILE A 79 -10.07 -15.00 6.98
CA ILE A 79 -8.79 -14.91 6.26
C ILE A 79 -8.79 -15.80 5.02
N GLU A 80 -9.35 -17.00 5.11
CA GLU A 80 -9.49 -17.90 3.96
C GLU A 80 -10.37 -17.30 2.86
N CYS A 81 -11.53 -16.74 3.23
CA CYS A 81 -12.42 -16.05 2.31
C CYS A 81 -11.73 -14.84 1.65
N LEU A 82 -11.00 -14.03 2.42
CA LEU A 82 -10.21 -12.94 1.87
C LEU A 82 -9.09 -13.44 0.94
N ASN A 83 -8.42 -14.56 1.26
CA ASN A 83 -7.44 -15.15 0.35
C ASN A 83 -8.09 -15.58 -0.98
N MET A 84 -9.26 -16.22 -0.92
CA MET A 84 -10.03 -16.57 -2.13
C MET A 84 -10.37 -15.32 -2.96
N LEU A 85 -10.79 -14.24 -2.30
CA LEU A 85 -11.07 -12.97 -2.95
C LEU A 85 -9.82 -12.40 -3.65
N MET A 86 -8.67 -12.40 -2.97
CA MET A 86 -7.42 -11.83 -3.49
C MET A 86 -6.82 -12.65 -4.63
N ARG A 87 -7.03 -13.97 -4.65
CA ARG A 87 -6.68 -14.83 -5.81
C ARG A 87 -7.58 -14.60 -7.02
N ASN A 88 -8.78 -14.06 -6.82
CA ASN A 88 -9.77 -13.77 -7.86
C ASN A 88 -9.97 -12.25 -8.02
N LEU A 89 -8.86 -11.53 -8.11
CA LEU A 89 -8.84 -10.07 -8.04
C LEU A 89 -9.74 -9.36 -9.05
N ASP A 90 -9.84 -9.90 -10.28
CA ASP A 90 -10.73 -9.35 -11.31
C ASP A 90 -12.19 -9.36 -10.84
N THR A 91 -12.61 -10.43 -10.14
CA THR A 91 -13.95 -10.56 -9.57
C THR A 91 -14.10 -9.69 -8.31
N ALA A 92 -13.06 -9.58 -7.49
CA ALA A 92 -13.04 -8.70 -6.32
C ALA A 92 -13.27 -7.24 -6.74
N TYR A 93 -12.62 -6.81 -7.82
CA TYR A 93 -12.82 -5.48 -8.38
C TYR A 93 -14.19 -5.29 -8.99
N LEU A 94 -14.98 -6.31 -9.32
CA LEU A 94 -16.36 -6.07 -9.74
C LEU A 94 -17.23 -5.54 -8.60
N CYS A 95 -16.95 -5.91 -7.35
CA CYS A 95 -17.67 -5.42 -6.17
C CYS A 95 -16.75 -4.89 -5.05
N PRO A 96 -16.10 -3.74 -5.28
CA PRO A 96 -15.08 -3.21 -4.37
C PRO A 96 -15.68 -2.73 -3.03
N LEU A 97 -16.94 -2.29 -3.01
CA LEU A 97 -17.60 -1.87 -1.78
C LEU A 97 -17.80 -3.06 -0.81
N LEU A 98 -18.31 -4.18 -1.33
CA LEU A 98 -18.48 -5.40 -0.54
C LEU A 98 -17.12 -5.95 -0.10
N ALA A 99 -16.11 -5.96 -0.99
CA ALA A 99 -14.74 -6.31 -0.61
C ALA A 99 -14.23 -5.49 0.58
N ALA A 100 -14.36 -4.16 0.53
CA ALA A 100 -13.94 -3.28 1.62
C ALA A 100 -14.67 -3.59 2.94
N LYS A 101 -15.98 -3.83 2.90
CA LYS A 101 -16.78 -4.25 4.07
C LYS A 101 -16.24 -5.54 4.69
N GLN A 102 -15.91 -6.53 3.86
CA GLN A 102 -15.38 -7.81 4.34
C GLN A 102 -13.99 -7.67 4.97
N PHE A 103 -13.09 -6.91 4.36
CA PHE A 103 -11.78 -6.61 4.96
C PHE A 103 -11.90 -5.92 6.32
N LYS A 104 -12.80 -4.92 6.43
CA LYS A 104 -13.05 -4.22 7.69
C LYS A 104 -13.56 -5.17 8.78
N MET A 105 -14.54 -6.02 8.44
CA MET A 105 -15.11 -6.98 9.39
C MET A 105 -14.04 -7.96 9.92
N VAL A 106 -13.24 -8.56 9.04
CA VAL A 106 -12.18 -9.49 9.46
C VAL A 106 -11.08 -8.75 10.25
N ALA A 107 -10.80 -7.48 9.93
CA ALA A 107 -9.88 -6.66 10.71
C ALA A 107 -10.37 -6.41 12.13
N GLU A 108 -11.67 -6.14 12.32
CA GLU A 108 -12.28 -6.00 13.64
C GLU A 108 -12.16 -7.30 14.45
N TRP A 109 -12.35 -8.45 13.81
CA TRP A 109 -12.15 -9.76 14.45
C TRP A 109 -10.69 -9.98 14.86
N ALA A 110 -9.74 -9.66 13.98
CA ALA A 110 -8.32 -9.75 14.27
C ALA A 110 -7.95 -8.85 15.46
N SER A 111 -8.43 -7.60 15.48
CA SER A 111 -8.19 -6.66 16.57
C SER A 111 -8.77 -7.17 17.90
N ALA A 112 -10.00 -7.72 17.88
CA ALA A 112 -10.65 -8.26 19.06
C ALA A 112 -9.97 -9.52 19.63
N LEU A 113 -9.19 -10.21 18.80
CA LEU A 113 -8.40 -11.40 19.17
C LEU A 113 -6.93 -11.07 19.47
N SER A 114 -6.61 -9.79 19.70
CA SER A 114 -5.26 -9.31 20.00
C SER A 114 -4.26 -9.50 18.86
N HIS A 115 -4.70 -9.40 17.60
CA HIS A 115 -3.85 -9.37 16.39
C HIS A 115 -3.88 -7.98 15.73
N PRO A 116 -3.37 -6.93 16.41
CA PRO A 116 -3.47 -5.55 15.94
C PRO A 116 -2.70 -5.28 14.63
N TRP A 117 -1.54 -5.92 14.40
CA TRP A 117 -0.81 -5.76 13.13
C TRP A 117 -1.59 -6.37 11.97
N ARG A 118 -2.15 -7.55 12.17
CA ARG A 118 -3.00 -8.18 11.16
C ARG A 118 -4.23 -7.32 10.87
N ALA A 119 -4.88 -6.79 11.91
CA ALA A 119 -6.02 -5.88 11.76
C ALA A 119 -5.65 -4.65 10.94
N ARG A 120 -4.51 -4.01 11.23
CA ARG A 120 -4.01 -2.85 10.49
C ARG A 120 -3.78 -3.17 9.01
N CYS A 121 -3.07 -4.25 8.70
CA CYS A 121 -2.81 -4.64 7.30
C CYS A 121 -4.11 -5.01 6.56
N LEU A 122 -5.07 -5.65 7.22
CA LEU A 122 -6.38 -5.98 6.64
C LEU A 122 -7.15 -4.70 6.28
N LEU A 123 -7.15 -3.71 7.18
CA LEU A 123 -7.75 -2.41 6.88
C LEU A 123 -7.02 -1.70 5.74
N GLN A 124 -5.69 -1.63 5.76
CA GLN A 124 -4.94 -0.95 4.69
C GLN A 124 -5.22 -1.58 3.32
N LEU A 125 -5.32 -2.92 3.23
CA LEU A 125 -5.72 -3.59 1.99
C LEU A 125 -7.18 -3.31 1.59
N GLY A 126 -8.12 -3.39 2.54
CA GLY A 126 -9.52 -3.07 2.23
C GLY A 126 -9.74 -1.60 1.90
N ASN A 127 -8.87 -0.69 2.38
CA ASN A 127 -8.87 0.72 2.02
C ASN A 127 -8.61 0.92 0.52
N ILE A 128 -7.83 0.04 -0.12
CA ILE A 128 -7.61 0.07 -1.57
C ILE A 128 -8.92 -0.21 -2.31
N PHE A 129 -9.69 -1.22 -1.88
CA PHE A 129 -11.02 -1.48 -2.43
C PHE A 129 -12.01 -0.33 -2.11
N LYS A 130 -11.91 0.27 -0.92
CA LYS A 130 -12.71 1.45 -0.54
C LYS A 130 -12.45 2.61 -1.50
N ILE A 131 -11.19 2.92 -1.81
CA ILE A 131 -10.79 3.95 -2.76
C ILE A 131 -11.30 3.61 -4.17
N GLN A 132 -11.19 2.34 -4.60
CA GLN A 132 -11.75 1.90 -5.88
C GLN A 132 -13.26 2.11 -5.98
N ALA A 133 -13.99 1.84 -4.90
CA ALA A 133 -15.43 2.08 -4.83
C ALA A 133 -15.77 3.58 -4.90
N MET A 134 -15.02 4.42 -4.17
CA MET A 134 -15.16 5.88 -4.22
C MET A 134 -14.88 6.43 -5.62
N SER A 135 -13.76 6.03 -6.24
CA SER A 135 -13.37 6.44 -7.58
C SER A 135 -14.45 6.11 -8.61
N ARG A 136 -15.01 4.90 -8.55
CA ARG A 136 -16.13 4.50 -9.42
C ARG A 136 -17.38 5.32 -9.23
N TRP A 137 -17.73 5.61 -7.97
CA TRP A 137 -18.87 6.45 -7.68
C TRP A 137 -18.66 7.88 -8.21
N TYR A 138 -17.50 8.48 -7.94
CA TYR A 138 -17.16 9.83 -8.38
C TYR A 138 -17.17 9.95 -9.91
N ASN A 139 -16.54 9.01 -10.62
CA ASN A 139 -16.46 9.00 -12.08
C ASN A 139 -17.77 8.63 -12.79
N GLN A 140 -18.82 8.26 -12.04
CA GLN A 140 -20.16 7.98 -12.56
C GLN A 140 -21.17 9.05 -12.17
N LEU A 141 -20.75 10.09 -11.44
CA LEU A 141 -21.60 11.25 -11.24
C LEU A 141 -21.88 11.86 -12.62
N PRO A 142 -23.15 12.02 -13.02
CA PRO A 142 -23.45 12.72 -14.25
C PRO A 142 -22.82 14.12 -14.19
N ASP A 143 -22.25 14.57 -15.30
CA ASP A 143 -21.96 15.99 -15.45
C ASP A 143 -23.23 16.75 -15.05
N ALA A 144 -23.10 17.85 -14.31
CA ALA A 144 -24.24 18.62 -13.79
C ALA A 144 -25.29 19.02 -14.85
N ALA A 145 -24.97 18.87 -16.14
CA ALA A 145 -25.83 19.09 -17.30
C ALA A 145 -26.65 17.87 -17.78
N GLN A 146 -26.39 16.62 -17.33
CA GLN A 146 -27.08 15.42 -17.80
C GLN A 146 -27.99 14.82 -16.71
N SER A 147 -29.29 15.12 -16.80
CA SER A 147 -30.33 14.78 -15.83
C SER A 147 -30.86 13.34 -15.93
N GLN A 148 -30.02 12.36 -16.25
CA GLN A 148 -30.42 10.95 -16.10
C GLN A 148 -30.09 10.47 -14.68
N PRO A 149 -31.07 9.91 -13.95
CA PRO A 149 -30.80 9.32 -12.65
C PRO A 149 -29.83 8.14 -12.86
N ALA A 150 -28.58 8.33 -12.44
CA ALA A 150 -27.60 7.25 -12.42
C ALA A 150 -28.22 6.09 -11.63
N ALA A 151 -28.34 4.93 -12.28
CA ALA A 151 -28.91 3.74 -11.66
C ALA A 151 -28.11 3.40 -10.38
N SER A 152 -28.71 3.72 -9.23
CA SER A 152 -28.56 3.08 -7.91
C SER A 152 -27.15 2.82 -7.36
N LYS A 153 -26.14 3.65 -7.64
CA LYS A 153 -24.83 3.48 -6.95
C LYS A 153 -24.71 4.42 -5.76
N ARG A 154 -24.77 3.82 -4.57
CA ARG A 154 -24.78 4.50 -3.27
C ARG A 154 -23.35 4.85 -2.84
N PHE A 155 -23.13 6.12 -2.53
CA PHE A 155 -21.97 6.52 -1.75
C PHE A 155 -22.21 6.15 -0.29
N GLU A 156 -21.42 5.21 0.23
CA GLU A 156 -21.53 4.76 1.63
C GLU A 156 -20.71 5.65 2.56
N THR A 157 -21.18 6.88 2.81
CA THR A 157 -20.49 7.85 3.68
C THR A 157 -20.13 7.26 5.04
N ARG A 158 -21.02 6.46 5.62
CA ARG A 158 -20.79 5.80 6.92
C ARG A 158 -19.59 4.87 6.87
N LEU A 159 -19.52 4.02 5.84
CA LEU A 159 -18.37 3.14 5.67
C LEU A 159 -17.09 3.95 5.51
N GLN A 160 -17.10 5.04 4.74
CA GLN A 160 -15.93 5.90 4.57
C GLN A 160 -15.39 6.45 5.89
N VAL A 161 -16.28 7.01 6.71
CA VAL A 161 -15.94 7.57 8.02
C VAL A 161 -15.43 6.47 8.96
N GLU A 162 -16.15 5.35 9.07
CA GLU A 162 -15.72 4.24 9.93
C GLU A 162 -14.36 3.68 9.50
N TYR A 163 -14.11 3.56 8.20
CA TYR A 163 -12.84 3.08 7.67
C TYR A 163 -11.68 4.01 8.00
N THR A 164 -11.87 5.31 7.77
CA THR A 164 -10.84 6.32 8.06
C THR A 164 -10.54 6.37 9.55
N ILE A 165 -11.55 6.35 10.42
CA ILE A 165 -11.35 6.30 11.88
C ILE A 165 -10.55 5.05 12.27
N ALA A 166 -10.95 3.86 11.79
CA ALA A 166 -10.30 2.61 12.17
C ALA A 166 -8.83 2.56 11.70
N VAL A 167 -8.57 2.98 10.46
CA VAL A 167 -7.23 3.04 9.89
C VAL A 167 -6.34 4.03 10.66
N THR A 168 -6.82 5.25 10.92
CA THR A 168 -6.05 6.26 11.64
C THR A 168 -5.77 5.86 13.08
N GLN A 169 -6.73 5.23 13.78
CA GLN A 169 -6.54 4.75 15.15
C GLN A 169 -5.53 3.61 15.24
N LEU A 170 -5.60 2.63 14.33
CA LEU A 170 -4.65 1.52 14.31
C LEU A 170 -3.27 1.97 13.85
N HIS A 171 -3.18 2.85 12.85
CA HIS A 171 -1.90 3.44 12.47
C HIS A 171 -1.30 4.23 13.63
N GLY A 172 -2.05 5.15 14.26
CA GLY A 172 -1.54 5.94 15.38
C GLY A 172 -1.01 5.12 16.57
N SER A 173 -1.58 3.93 16.80
CA SER A 173 -1.13 3.02 17.88
C SER A 173 -0.01 2.06 17.48
N LEU A 174 0.16 1.76 16.19
CA LEU A 174 1.14 0.79 15.67
C LEU A 174 2.18 1.40 14.74
N GLN A 175 2.18 2.72 14.58
CA GLN A 175 3.08 3.38 13.64
C GLN A 175 4.53 3.08 13.99
N THR A 176 5.36 3.03 12.96
CA THR A 176 6.80 2.90 13.06
C THR A 176 7.31 4.06 13.89
N PRO A 177 7.93 3.82 15.06
CA PRO A 177 8.36 4.91 15.92
C PRO A 177 9.47 5.72 15.25
N LEU A 178 9.47 7.03 15.48
CA LEU A 178 10.60 7.87 15.14
C LEU A 178 11.79 7.47 16.00
N ARG A 179 12.89 7.06 15.35
CA ARG A 179 14.12 6.63 16.02
C ARG A 179 15.14 7.78 16.00
N PRO A 180 16.03 7.91 16.98
CA PRO A 180 17.20 8.75 16.84
C PRO A 180 18.07 8.26 15.67
N LEU A 181 18.56 9.18 14.84
CA LEU A 181 19.45 8.83 13.73
C LEU A 181 20.74 8.20 14.25
N VAL A 182 21.10 7.06 13.68
CA VAL A 182 22.34 6.34 13.95
C VAL A 182 23.33 6.62 12.83
N ARG A 183 24.54 7.07 13.17
CA ARG A 183 25.60 7.27 12.18
C ARG A 183 26.11 5.93 11.67
N TRP A 184 26.26 5.83 10.34
CA TRP A 184 26.84 4.64 9.72
C TRP A 184 28.23 4.33 10.30
N GLN A 185 28.48 3.05 10.58
CA GLN A 185 29.76 2.53 11.03
C GLN A 185 30.24 1.52 9.98
N GLY A 186 31.46 1.67 9.50
CA GLY A 186 32.05 0.79 8.49
C GLY A 186 32.19 1.44 7.11
N THR A 187 32.39 0.59 6.11
CA THR A 187 32.57 0.99 4.72
C THR A 187 31.22 1.44 4.16
N SER A 188 31.15 2.66 3.64
CA SER A 188 29.92 3.16 3.03
C SER A 188 29.55 2.32 1.80
N PRO A 189 28.32 1.78 1.72
CA PRO A 189 27.88 1.06 0.53
C PRO A 189 27.79 1.99 -0.67
N LYS A 190 27.89 1.44 -1.87
CA LYS A 190 27.68 2.18 -3.11
C LYS A 190 26.19 2.43 -3.31
N ILE A 191 25.76 3.68 -3.09
CA ILE A 191 24.38 4.11 -3.27
C ILE A 191 24.22 4.91 -4.57
N GLN A 192 23.16 4.61 -5.32
CA GLN A 192 22.69 5.45 -6.43
C GLN A 192 21.34 6.09 -6.06
N VAL A 193 21.17 7.38 -6.34
CA VAL A 193 19.90 8.11 -6.20
C VAL A 193 19.23 8.18 -7.57
N HIS A 194 18.01 7.67 -7.67
CA HIS A 194 17.27 7.54 -8.93
C HIS A 194 15.99 8.38 -8.87
N SER A 195 15.68 9.08 -9.95
CA SER A 195 14.42 9.81 -10.12
C SER A 195 13.88 9.68 -11.54
N ILE A 196 12.57 9.75 -11.68
CA ILE A 196 11.88 9.88 -12.96
C ILE A 196 11.14 11.21 -12.95
N CYS A 197 11.54 12.15 -13.81
CA CYS A 197 10.89 13.43 -14.00
C CYS A 197 10.37 13.56 -15.44
N HIS A 198 9.64 12.56 -15.90
CA HIS A 198 9.08 12.53 -17.26
C HIS A 198 7.58 12.81 -17.21
N TYR A 199 7.20 14.04 -17.55
CA TYR A 199 5.81 14.47 -17.65
C TYR A 199 5.46 14.69 -19.11
N ARG A 200 4.55 13.86 -19.64
CA ARG A 200 4.00 14.09 -20.98
C ARG A 200 2.93 15.18 -20.91
N PRO A 201 2.77 16.00 -21.97
CA PRO A 201 1.57 16.80 -22.12
C PRO A 201 0.37 15.86 -22.16
N ASP A 202 -0.44 15.84 -21.11
CA ASP A 202 -1.61 15.00 -21.02
C ASP A 202 -2.86 15.86 -21.24
N PRO A 203 -3.66 15.57 -22.29
CA PRO A 203 -4.84 16.34 -22.63
C PRO A 203 -5.94 16.27 -21.56
N THR A 204 -5.88 15.30 -20.63
CA THR A 204 -6.85 15.16 -19.53
C THR A 204 -6.46 15.90 -18.26
N SER A 205 -5.16 16.01 -17.95
CA SER A 205 -4.67 16.66 -16.72
C SER A 205 -4.51 18.18 -16.79
N ARG A 206 -4.91 18.84 -17.90
CA ARG A 206 -4.61 20.27 -18.17
C ARG A 206 -3.14 20.62 -17.92
N THR A 207 -2.24 19.64 -18.03
CA THR A 207 -0.81 19.84 -17.83
C THR A 207 -0.30 20.77 -18.93
N GLY A 208 0.19 21.95 -18.53
CA GLY A 208 0.86 22.86 -19.45
C GLY A 208 2.02 22.15 -20.15
N ARG A 209 2.48 22.71 -21.27
CA ARG A 209 3.57 22.09 -22.06
C ARG A 209 4.89 21.97 -21.29
N ASP A 210 5.09 22.80 -20.26
CA ASP A 210 6.32 22.90 -19.48
C ASP A 210 6.04 22.60 -18.00
N CYS A 211 6.32 21.37 -17.57
CA CYS A 211 6.27 21.02 -16.14
C CYS A 211 7.46 21.69 -15.43
N PRO A 212 7.26 22.45 -14.35
CA PRO A 212 8.34 23.13 -13.63
C PRO A 212 9.11 22.19 -12.69
N LEU A 213 8.60 20.99 -12.41
CA LEU A 213 9.21 20.08 -11.43
C LEU A 213 10.66 19.70 -11.76
N PRO A 214 11.03 19.31 -13.00
CA PRO A 214 12.40 19.01 -13.33
C PRO A 214 13.36 20.16 -13.00
N ASP A 215 12.96 21.41 -13.23
CA ASP A 215 13.79 22.60 -12.94
C ASP A 215 13.95 22.84 -11.43
N LEU A 216 13.02 22.36 -10.61
CA LEU A 216 13.04 22.51 -9.15
C LEU A 216 13.72 21.34 -8.45
N SER A 217 13.34 20.10 -8.75
CA SER A 217 13.76 18.91 -8.00
C SER A 217 15.11 18.36 -8.45
N VAL A 218 15.42 18.39 -9.75
CA VAL A 218 16.70 17.86 -10.26
C VAL A 218 17.91 18.56 -9.64
N PRO A 219 17.96 19.90 -9.53
CA PRO A 219 19.05 20.57 -8.82
C PRO A 219 19.14 20.18 -7.34
N ASN A 220 18.00 20.06 -6.64
CA ASN A 220 17.95 19.63 -5.25
C ASN A 220 18.51 18.21 -5.06
N HIS A 221 18.07 17.25 -5.88
CA HIS A 221 18.53 15.86 -5.82
C HIS A 221 20.02 15.74 -6.13
N ARG A 222 20.49 16.49 -7.14
CA ARG A 222 21.89 16.52 -7.52
C ARG A 222 22.75 17.11 -6.40
N ALA A 223 22.34 18.22 -5.80
CA ALA A 223 23.08 18.85 -4.70
C ALA A 223 23.21 17.93 -3.48
N TYR A 224 22.13 17.23 -3.11
CA TYR A 224 22.18 16.22 -2.06
C TYR A 224 23.15 15.08 -2.42
N SER A 225 23.01 14.52 -3.61
CA SER A 225 23.82 13.38 -4.06
C SER A 225 25.31 13.72 -4.12
N GLU A 226 25.66 14.88 -4.67
CA GLU A 226 27.04 15.38 -4.73
C GLU A 226 27.64 15.58 -3.34
N ARG A 227 26.85 16.12 -2.38
CA ARG A 227 27.30 16.34 -1.01
C ARG A 227 27.70 15.05 -0.30
N HIS A 228 27.01 13.95 -0.57
CA HIS A 228 27.26 12.66 0.08
C HIS A 228 28.04 11.67 -0.80
N GLY A 229 28.47 12.09 -2.00
CA GLY A 229 29.23 11.25 -2.92
C GLY A 229 28.40 10.15 -3.59
N PHE A 230 27.08 10.28 -3.64
CA PHE A 230 26.19 9.35 -4.33
C PHE A 230 26.08 9.71 -5.82
N LYS A 231 25.96 8.69 -6.67
CA LYS A 231 25.68 8.91 -8.10
C LYS A 231 24.18 9.18 -8.27
N TYR A 232 23.86 10.31 -8.87
CA TYR A 232 22.48 10.67 -9.25
C TYR A 232 22.17 10.22 -10.69
N VAL A 233 21.04 9.54 -10.88
CA VAL A 233 20.56 9.04 -12.17
C VAL A 233 19.16 9.56 -12.42
N LEU A 234 19.05 10.50 -13.35
CA LEU A 234 17.76 10.99 -13.85
C LEU A 234 17.33 10.17 -15.07
N HIS A 235 16.18 9.51 -14.96
CA HIS A 235 15.58 8.76 -16.07
C HIS A 235 14.68 9.69 -16.88
N THR A 236 15.11 10.01 -18.10
CA THR A 236 14.36 10.84 -19.05
C THR A 236 13.50 10.03 -20.03
N GLU A 237 13.75 8.72 -20.10
CA GLU A 237 13.01 7.75 -20.90
C GLU A 237 12.34 6.73 -19.96
N LEU A 238 11.11 6.33 -20.29
CA LEU A 238 10.35 5.37 -19.50
C LEU A 238 10.50 3.96 -20.09
N PRO A 239 10.88 2.95 -19.28
CA PRO A 239 10.82 1.54 -19.69
C PRO A 239 9.43 1.10 -20.14
N LEU A 240 8.37 1.70 -19.57
CA LEU A 240 6.98 1.48 -19.97
C LEU A 240 6.42 2.78 -20.57
N PRO A 241 6.70 3.09 -21.85
CA PRO A 241 6.27 4.33 -22.45
C PRO A 241 4.74 4.45 -22.55
N ASP A 242 3.99 3.35 -22.49
CA ASP A 242 2.52 3.37 -22.58
C ASP A 242 1.84 3.39 -21.20
N ARG A 243 2.60 3.54 -20.11
CA ARG A 243 2.08 3.65 -18.74
C ARG A 243 2.58 4.93 -18.07
N GLU A 244 1.87 5.33 -17.03
CA GLU A 244 2.30 6.43 -16.15
C GLU A 244 3.65 6.13 -15.50
N ALA A 245 4.44 7.19 -15.24
CA ALA A 245 5.84 7.10 -14.86
C ALA A 245 6.09 6.31 -13.57
N HIS A 246 5.17 6.34 -12.61
CA HIS A 246 5.32 5.63 -11.33
C HIS A 246 5.39 4.10 -11.50
N TYR A 247 4.81 3.54 -12.58
CA TYR A 247 4.94 2.12 -12.93
C TYR A 247 6.31 1.75 -13.51
N SER A 248 7.21 2.72 -13.70
CA SER A 248 8.56 2.46 -14.17
C SER A 248 9.58 2.34 -13.05
N LYS A 249 9.25 2.72 -11.80
CA LYS A 249 10.22 2.78 -10.70
C LYS A 249 10.85 1.42 -10.39
N MET A 250 10.04 0.36 -10.29
CA MET A 250 10.53 -1.00 -10.05
C MET A 250 11.44 -1.50 -11.17
N LEU A 251 11.18 -1.10 -12.42
CA LEU A 251 11.97 -1.50 -13.57
C LEU A 251 13.30 -0.76 -13.64
N VAL A 252 13.33 0.55 -13.39
CA VAL A 252 14.60 1.31 -13.41
C VAL A 252 15.51 0.90 -12.25
N ILE A 253 14.95 0.51 -11.09
CA ILE A 253 15.72 -0.05 -9.97
C ILE A 253 16.27 -1.43 -10.36
N HIS A 254 15.44 -2.31 -10.94
CA HIS A 254 15.87 -3.64 -11.38
C HIS A 254 16.99 -3.55 -12.43
N GLN A 255 16.83 -2.69 -13.43
CA GLN A 255 17.85 -2.42 -14.46
C GLN A 255 19.15 -1.86 -13.86
N ALA A 256 19.06 -0.98 -12.86
CA ALA A 256 20.26 -0.45 -12.17
C ALA A 256 21.08 -1.57 -11.54
N PHE A 257 20.41 -2.53 -10.89
CA PHE A 257 21.07 -3.70 -10.34
C PHE A 257 21.68 -4.59 -11.45
N LEU A 258 21.04 -4.75 -12.60
CA LEU A 258 21.62 -5.56 -13.68
C LEU A 258 22.73 -4.87 -14.48
N SER A 259 22.99 -3.58 -14.23
CA SER A 259 24.00 -2.82 -14.97
C SER A 259 25.44 -3.20 -14.61
N ALA A 260 26.38 -2.91 -15.51
CA ALA A 260 27.82 -3.12 -15.26
C ALA A 260 28.35 -2.28 -14.09
N ASP A 261 27.70 -1.14 -13.81
CA ASP A 261 28.01 -0.24 -12.69
C ASP A 261 26.99 -0.43 -11.55
N SER A 262 26.62 -1.68 -11.25
CA SER A 262 25.58 -2.01 -10.28
C SER A 262 25.86 -1.39 -8.90
N PRO A 263 24.88 -0.72 -8.27
CA PRO A 263 25.00 -0.24 -6.90
C PRO A 263 24.67 -1.34 -5.89
N ASP A 264 25.09 -1.15 -4.63
CA ASP A 264 24.64 -1.95 -3.50
C ASP A 264 23.23 -1.56 -3.08
N TRP A 265 22.89 -0.28 -3.24
CA TRP A 265 21.60 0.29 -2.91
C TRP A 265 21.12 1.28 -3.96
N VAL A 266 19.82 1.27 -4.24
CA VAL A 266 19.14 2.35 -4.95
C VAL A 266 18.22 3.06 -3.98
N PHE A 267 18.38 4.36 -3.86
CA PHE A 267 17.38 5.25 -3.30
C PHE A 267 16.56 5.81 -4.46
N PHE A 268 15.27 5.50 -4.51
CA PHE A 268 14.37 6.12 -5.47
C PHE A 268 13.66 7.29 -4.79
N ILE A 269 13.56 8.42 -5.50
CA ILE A 269 12.84 9.62 -5.07
C ILE A 269 12.02 10.18 -6.24
N ASP A 270 10.71 10.32 -6.01
CA ASP A 270 9.75 10.92 -6.95
C ASP A 270 10.13 12.38 -7.26
N CYS A 271 9.70 12.87 -8.42
CA CYS A 271 10.09 14.20 -8.89
C CYS A 271 9.48 15.36 -8.08
N ASP A 272 8.41 15.09 -7.34
CA ASP A 272 7.70 15.99 -6.44
C ASP A 272 8.05 15.73 -4.97
N ALA A 273 9.16 15.04 -4.69
CA ALA A 273 9.76 14.94 -3.37
C ALA A 273 11.10 15.70 -3.35
N PHE A 274 11.45 16.34 -2.24
CA PHE A 274 12.65 17.17 -2.13
C PHE A 274 13.41 16.87 -0.85
N PHE A 275 14.74 16.77 -0.93
CA PHE A 275 15.59 16.71 0.26
C PHE A 275 15.56 18.05 0.99
N THR A 276 15.24 18.01 2.28
CA THR A 276 15.18 19.18 3.17
C THR A 276 16.22 19.14 4.28
N ASP A 277 16.65 17.95 4.70
CA ASP A 277 17.85 17.77 5.53
C ASP A 277 19.01 17.24 4.69
N LEU A 278 19.90 18.15 4.29
CA LEU A 278 21.09 17.82 3.50
C LEU A 278 22.24 17.26 4.35
N LYS A 279 22.14 17.26 5.68
CA LYS A 279 23.20 16.78 6.59
C LYS A 279 23.07 15.29 6.89
N THR A 280 21.84 14.76 6.90
CA THR A 280 21.59 13.33 7.09
C THR A 280 21.95 12.55 5.82
N SER A 281 22.79 11.51 5.97
CA SER A 281 23.14 10.62 4.86
C SER A 281 22.11 9.48 4.75
N LEU A 282 21.89 8.97 3.53
CA LEU A 282 21.13 7.73 3.31
C LEU A 282 21.73 6.56 4.10
N THR A 283 23.05 6.52 4.32
CA THR A 283 23.70 5.50 5.16
C THR A 283 23.28 5.62 6.62
N ASP A 284 23.01 6.83 7.13
CA ASP A 284 22.54 7.01 8.50
C ASP A 284 21.10 6.47 8.66
N ILE A 285 20.26 6.67 7.64
CA ILE A 285 18.92 6.09 7.59
C ILE A 285 19.01 4.56 7.55
N LEU A 286 19.87 3.99 6.70
CA LEU A 286 20.12 2.54 6.65
C LEU A 286 20.51 1.99 8.03
N ALA A 287 21.50 2.59 8.70
CA ALA A 287 21.92 2.18 10.05
C ALA A 287 20.79 2.28 11.09
N THR A 288 19.99 3.34 11.03
CA THR A 288 18.87 3.59 11.95
C THR A 288 17.81 2.49 11.90
N TYR A 289 17.64 1.86 10.75
CA TYR A 289 16.67 0.79 10.51
C TYR A 289 17.31 -0.61 10.43
N GLY A 290 18.49 -0.77 11.03
CA GLY A 290 19.09 -2.09 11.29
C GLY A 290 19.85 -2.68 10.10
N VAL A 291 20.16 -1.88 9.08
CA VAL A 291 21.06 -2.32 8.00
C VAL A 291 22.50 -2.19 8.47
N SER A 292 23.28 -3.24 8.21
CA SER A 292 24.74 -3.29 8.39
C SER A 292 25.42 -3.72 7.08
N GLU A 293 26.74 -3.85 7.06
CA GLU A 293 27.47 -4.26 5.86
C GLU A 293 26.97 -5.60 5.28
N SER A 294 26.65 -6.59 6.12
CA SER A 294 26.29 -7.94 5.70
C SER A 294 24.88 -8.39 6.05
N ASP A 295 24.12 -7.61 6.82
CA ASP A 295 22.84 -8.05 7.40
C ASP A 295 21.82 -6.90 7.44
N GLY A 296 20.55 -7.24 7.67
CA GLY A 296 19.43 -6.31 7.79
C GLY A 296 18.49 -6.32 6.58
N PRO A 297 17.46 -5.46 6.61
CA PRO A 297 16.41 -5.44 5.60
C PRO A 297 16.95 -5.08 4.21
N HIS A 298 16.24 -5.50 3.17
CA HIS A 298 16.55 -5.25 1.77
C HIS A 298 15.65 -4.18 1.14
N PHE A 299 14.50 -3.90 1.75
CA PHE A 299 13.55 -2.91 1.28
C PHE A 299 13.10 -2.02 2.44
N LEU A 300 13.38 -0.72 2.34
CA LEU A 300 12.91 0.27 3.30
C LEU A 300 11.96 1.23 2.60
N VAL A 301 10.80 1.44 3.20
CA VAL A 301 9.76 2.34 2.68
C VAL A 301 9.05 3.01 3.84
N ALA A 302 8.60 4.25 3.62
CA ALA A 302 7.78 4.93 4.61
C ALA A 302 6.40 4.30 4.69
N GLU A 303 5.91 4.16 5.92
CA GLU A 303 4.51 3.81 6.16
C GLU A 303 3.66 5.04 6.46
N ASP A 304 2.38 4.95 6.13
CA ASP A 304 1.36 5.96 6.45
C ASP A 304 0.02 5.25 6.71
N PRO A 305 -1.05 5.97 7.07
CA PRO A 305 -2.37 5.36 7.27
C PRO A 305 -2.88 4.56 6.05
N GLY A 306 -2.54 4.97 4.83
CA GLY A 306 -2.89 4.27 3.59
C GLY A 306 -2.12 2.95 3.36
N GLY A 307 -1.04 2.70 4.08
CA GLY A 307 -0.20 1.51 3.90
C GLY A 307 1.28 1.88 3.91
N ILE A 308 1.76 2.21 2.72
CA ILE A 308 3.12 2.67 2.44
C ILE A 308 3.07 3.76 1.37
N ASN A 309 4.09 4.61 1.34
CA ASN A 309 4.32 5.53 0.24
C ASN A 309 5.66 5.26 -0.44
N THR A 310 5.60 4.91 -1.73
CA THR A 310 6.74 4.51 -2.56
C THR A 310 7.34 5.70 -3.32
N GLY A 311 6.94 6.93 -3.02
CA GLY A 311 7.57 8.12 -3.60
C GLY A 311 8.98 8.34 -3.09
N THR A 312 9.32 7.73 -1.96
CA THR A 312 10.71 7.44 -1.61
C THR A 312 10.85 6.02 -1.10
N LEU A 313 11.93 5.34 -1.50
CA LEU A 313 12.23 3.98 -1.05
C LEU A 313 13.72 3.67 -1.21
N LEU A 314 14.22 2.77 -0.37
CA LEU A 314 15.56 2.19 -0.50
C LEU A 314 15.43 0.70 -0.83
N VAL A 315 16.18 0.27 -1.83
CA VAL A 315 16.26 -1.16 -2.20
C VAL A 315 17.72 -1.58 -2.21
N ARG A 316 18.03 -2.68 -1.52
CA ARG A 316 19.33 -3.35 -1.54
C ARG A 316 19.41 -4.23 -2.77
N ARG A 317 20.58 -4.32 -3.40
CA ARG A 317 20.87 -5.36 -4.38
C ARG A 317 20.94 -6.72 -3.68
N SER A 318 20.00 -7.61 -4.00
CA SER A 318 19.99 -9.00 -3.53
C SER A 318 19.14 -9.85 -4.48
N ASP A 319 19.29 -11.18 -4.42
CA ASP A 319 18.42 -12.10 -5.17
C ASP A 319 16.95 -11.92 -4.76
N TRP A 320 16.69 -11.68 -3.47
CA TRP A 320 15.36 -11.39 -2.97
C TRP A 320 14.78 -10.14 -3.63
N SER A 321 15.55 -9.05 -3.71
CA SER A 321 15.09 -7.78 -4.27
C SER A 321 14.82 -7.87 -5.77
N LEU A 322 15.65 -8.61 -6.52
CA LEU A 322 15.41 -8.83 -7.96
C LEU A 322 14.08 -9.56 -8.18
N GLN A 323 13.85 -10.66 -7.46
CA GLN A 323 12.59 -11.40 -7.56
C GLN A 323 11.40 -10.60 -7.03
N PHE A 324 11.59 -9.81 -5.97
CA PHE A 324 10.56 -8.94 -5.42
C PHE A 324 10.12 -7.88 -6.44
N LEU A 325 11.07 -7.18 -7.08
CA LEU A 325 10.77 -6.18 -8.11
C LEU A 325 10.08 -6.78 -9.34
N GLU A 326 10.45 -8.00 -9.74
CA GLU A 326 9.79 -8.73 -10.83
C GLU A 326 8.33 -9.06 -10.48
N ARG A 327 8.07 -9.55 -9.26
CA ARG A 327 6.70 -9.81 -8.80
C ARG A 327 5.89 -8.53 -8.73
N VAL A 328 6.46 -7.46 -8.15
CA VAL A 328 5.81 -6.13 -8.11
C VAL A 328 5.46 -5.69 -9.52
N ALA A 329 6.40 -5.73 -10.48
CA ALA A 329 6.14 -5.32 -11.87
C ALA A 329 5.03 -6.13 -12.55
N SER A 330 4.84 -7.39 -12.15
CA SER A 330 3.78 -8.29 -12.65
C SER A 330 2.46 -8.20 -11.88
N SER A 331 2.40 -7.41 -10.80
CA SER A 331 1.25 -7.35 -9.91
C SER A 331 0.03 -6.73 -10.61
N ARG A 332 -1.13 -7.34 -10.37
CA ARG A 332 -2.44 -6.84 -10.84
C ARG A 332 -3.07 -5.84 -9.87
N PHE A 333 -2.43 -5.58 -8.73
CA PHE A 333 -2.95 -4.76 -7.64
C PHE A 333 -2.65 -3.26 -7.87
N SER A 334 -3.14 -2.67 -8.95
CA SER A 334 -2.73 -1.33 -9.43
C SER A 334 -3.75 -0.20 -9.17
N VAL A 335 -4.57 -0.31 -8.12
CA VAL A 335 -5.66 0.64 -7.83
C VAL A 335 -5.16 1.96 -7.26
N ALA A 336 -4.15 1.90 -6.38
CA ALA A 336 -3.48 3.07 -5.84
C ALA A 336 -2.04 3.12 -6.40
N TRP A 337 -1.97 3.15 -7.73
CA TRP A 337 -0.73 3.20 -8.50
C TRP A 337 0.22 2.03 -8.15
N ASP A 338 1.52 2.28 -8.13
CA ASP A 338 2.54 1.30 -7.77
C ASP A 338 2.58 1.00 -6.25
N GLN A 339 2.11 1.92 -5.40
CA GLN A 339 2.07 1.75 -3.95
C GLN A 339 1.29 0.50 -3.55
N SER A 340 0.11 0.31 -4.14
CA SER A 340 -0.71 -0.87 -3.90
C SER A 340 -0.06 -2.17 -4.41
N MET A 341 0.76 -2.08 -5.46
CA MET A 341 1.52 -3.22 -6.01
C MET A 341 2.63 -3.64 -5.03
N PHE A 342 3.44 -2.69 -4.56
CA PHE A 342 4.47 -2.95 -3.55
C PHE A 342 3.86 -3.48 -2.25
N PHE A 343 2.81 -2.84 -1.76
CA PHE A 343 2.18 -3.21 -0.50
C PHE A 343 1.61 -4.63 -0.54
N TRP A 344 0.92 -4.98 -1.63
CA TRP A 344 0.41 -6.33 -1.82
C TRP A 344 1.53 -7.38 -1.83
N GLU A 345 2.64 -7.11 -2.52
CA GLU A 345 3.76 -8.06 -2.57
C GLU A 345 4.44 -8.23 -1.21
N ILE A 346 4.59 -7.17 -0.42
CA ILE A 346 5.14 -7.24 0.96
C ILE A 346 4.27 -8.16 1.83
N LEU A 347 2.95 -8.00 1.77
CA LEU A 347 2.03 -8.80 2.58
C LEU A 347 1.97 -10.25 2.08
N SER A 348 2.02 -10.45 0.76
CA SER A 348 1.96 -11.77 0.15
C SER A 348 3.19 -12.61 0.47
N THR A 349 4.39 -12.03 0.46
CA THR A 349 5.62 -12.73 0.84
C THR A 349 5.70 -13.02 2.34
N GLY A 350 5.06 -12.20 3.18
CA GLY A 350 4.97 -12.41 4.63
C GLY A 350 3.95 -13.45 5.07
N GLU A 351 3.32 -14.18 4.14
CA GLU A 351 2.25 -15.14 4.41
C GLU A 351 1.07 -14.52 5.19
N PHE A 352 0.77 -13.23 4.93
CA PHE A 352 -0.30 -12.50 5.58
C PHE A 352 -1.68 -13.16 5.40
N LEU A 353 -1.95 -13.67 4.20
CA LEU A 353 -3.11 -14.50 3.85
C LEU A 353 -2.62 -15.90 3.44
N PRO A 354 -2.32 -16.79 4.41
CA PRO A 354 -1.67 -18.07 4.13
C PRO A 354 -2.56 -18.94 3.23
N LYS A 355 -1.93 -19.81 2.41
CA LYS A 355 -2.67 -20.59 1.40
C LYS A 355 -3.71 -21.52 2.00
N VAL A 356 -3.39 -22.08 3.17
CA VAL A 356 -4.26 -22.92 3.99
C VAL A 356 -4.17 -22.34 5.40
N PRO A 357 -5.06 -21.40 5.75
CA PRO A 357 -5.09 -20.86 7.10
C PRO A 357 -5.44 -21.96 8.09
N ASP A 358 -4.58 -22.16 9.09
CA ASP A 358 -4.83 -23.05 10.22
C ASP A 358 -4.63 -22.30 11.55
N ARG A 359 -4.93 -22.99 12.65
CA ARG A 359 -4.75 -22.44 14.00
C ARG A 359 -3.32 -21.95 14.25
N ASN A 360 -2.31 -22.60 13.69
CA ASN A 360 -0.92 -22.22 13.91
C ASN A 360 -0.57 -20.95 13.12
N SER A 361 -1.02 -20.84 11.87
CA SER A 361 -0.79 -19.70 10.98
C SER A 361 -1.42 -18.39 11.47
N VAL A 362 -2.44 -18.50 12.33
CA VAL A 362 -3.09 -17.36 12.99
C VAL A 362 -2.89 -17.38 14.51
N ALA A 363 -2.05 -18.26 15.06
CA ALA A 363 -1.82 -18.31 16.51
C ALA A 363 -1.10 -17.06 17.01
N SER A 364 -0.25 -16.49 16.15
CA SER A 364 0.45 -15.23 16.38
C SER A 364 -0.08 -14.14 15.45
N ASP A 365 0.11 -12.91 15.90
CA ASP A 365 -0.09 -11.75 15.05
C ASP A 365 0.86 -11.78 13.84
N TYR A 366 0.51 -11.02 12.80
CA TYR A 366 1.31 -10.89 11.61
C TYR A 366 2.64 -10.18 11.92
N SER A 367 3.72 -10.66 11.29
CA SER A 367 5.02 -10.00 11.29
C SER A 367 5.44 -9.76 9.84
N LEU A 368 6.06 -8.61 9.60
CA LEU A 368 6.59 -8.30 8.28
C LEU A 368 7.71 -9.28 7.89
N PRO A 369 7.92 -9.51 6.58
CA PRO A 369 9.10 -10.22 6.11
C PRO A 369 10.38 -9.58 6.66
N PRO A 370 11.40 -10.36 7.07
CA PRO A 370 12.64 -9.82 7.62
C PRO A 370 13.39 -8.94 6.61
N GLU A 371 13.16 -9.11 5.31
CA GLU A 371 13.74 -8.29 4.25
C GLU A 371 13.06 -6.90 4.13
N VAL A 372 11.96 -6.65 4.82
CA VAL A 372 11.21 -5.39 4.74
C VAL A 372 11.28 -4.65 6.07
N ALA A 373 11.65 -3.38 6.02
CA ALA A 373 11.56 -2.47 7.16
C ALA A 373 10.69 -1.25 6.81
N LEU A 374 9.73 -0.98 7.69
CA LEU A 374 8.96 0.26 7.63
C LEU A 374 9.78 1.38 8.29
N VAL A 375 9.75 2.55 7.67
CA VAL A 375 10.47 3.76 8.07
C VAL A 375 9.47 4.83 8.50
N HIS A 376 9.79 5.56 9.56
CA HIS A 376 8.96 6.69 9.98
C HIS A 376 9.02 7.78 8.91
N GLN A 377 7.89 8.39 8.56
CA GLN A 377 7.80 9.39 7.48
C GLN A 377 8.81 10.54 7.59
N ALA A 378 9.07 11.07 8.80
CA ALA A 378 10.13 12.06 9.04
C ALA A 378 11.52 11.71 8.46
N HIS A 379 11.85 10.42 8.32
CA HIS A 379 13.15 9.96 7.82
C HIS A 379 13.18 9.65 6.32
N LEU A 380 12.03 9.62 5.63
CA LEU A 380 12.01 9.23 4.22
C LEU A 380 10.99 10.00 3.39
N ASN A 381 9.82 10.32 3.95
CA ASN A 381 8.63 10.63 3.16
C ASN A 381 7.58 11.46 3.95
N ALA A 382 7.97 12.61 4.47
CA ALA A 382 7.05 13.48 5.21
C ALA A 382 6.19 14.32 4.26
N PHE A 383 4.89 14.40 4.51
CA PHE A 383 3.94 15.03 3.60
C PHE A 383 3.75 16.52 3.87
N VAL A 384 3.31 17.23 2.84
CA VAL A 384 2.75 18.58 2.99
C VAL A 384 1.22 18.53 3.07
N PRO A 385 0.57 19.58 3.62
CA PRO A 385 -0.84 19.82 3.37
C PRO A 385 -1.13 19.93 1.86
N PRO A 386 -2.28 19.43 1.37
CA PRO A 386 -3.36 18.86 2.15
C PRO A 386 -3.16 17.39 2.53
N ALA A 387 -2.23 16.66 1.90
CA ALA A 387 -2.10 15.22 2.07
C ALA A 387 -1.79 14.77 3.50
N SER A 388 -0.97 15.52 4.25
CA SER A 388 -0.76 15.25 5.69
C SER A 388 -2.08 15.22 6.46
N ASN A 389 -2.99 16.16 6.18
CA ASN A 389 -4.28 16.28 6.85
C ASN A 389 -5.29 15.24 6.34
N ASP A 390 -5.46 15.15 5.03
CA ASP A 390 -6.48 14.31 4.39
C ASP A 390 -6.25 12.82 4.68
N TRP A 391 -4.98 12.41 4.78
CA TRP A 391 -4.60 11.04 5.08
C TRP A 391 -4.27 10.81 6.56
N SER A 392 -4.35 11.85 7.41
CA SER A 392 -3.89 11.79 8.81
C SER A 392 -2.44 11.27 8.94
N ALA A 393 -1.60 11.64 7.99
CA ALA A 393 -0.20 11.24 7.89
C ALA A 393 0.72 12.25 8.59
N HIS A 394 2.00 11.90 8.76
CA HIS A 394 3.00 12.79 9.35
C HIS A 394 3.23 14.01 8.44
N GLU A 395 2.90 15.18 8.96
CA GLU A 395 3.22 16.47 8.33
C GLU A 395 4.69 16.81 8.49
N TRP A 396 5.31 17.22 7.39
CA TRP A 396 6.69 17.67 7.35
C TRP A 396 6.97 18.80 8.34
N ARG A 397 8.12 18.71 9.00
CA ARG A 397 8.67 19.74 9.89
C ARG A 397 10.13 20.00 9.56
N PRO A 398 10.66 21.21 9.88
CA PRO A 398 12.10 21.47 9.77
C PRO A 398 12.91 20.42 10.54
N GLY A 399 13.86 19.78 9.84
CA GLY A 399 14.64 18.66 10.36
C GLY A 399 14.23 17.30 9.77
N ASP A 400 13.05 17.19 9.15
CA ASP A 400 12.68 15.99 8.41
C ASP A 400 13.52 15.86 7.14
N PHE A 401 13.77 14.61 6.74
CA PHE A 401 14.72 14.28 5.67
C PHE A 401 14.25 14.74 4.29
N VAL A 402 13.02 14.37 3.94
CA VAL A 402 12.39 14.67 2.66
C VAL A 402 11.01 15.27 2.90
N ARG A 403 10.70 16.32 2.13
CA ARG A 403 9.37 16.91 2.01
C ARG A 403 8.74 16.44 0.69
N HIS A 404 7.66 15.68 0.78
CA HIS A 404 6.98 15.08 -0.36
C HIS A 404 5.62 15.74 -0.62
N PHE A 405 5.38 16.07 -1.89
CA PHE A 405 4.18 16.72 -2.39
C PHE A 405 3.14 15.74 -2.94
N ALA A 406 3.07 14.53 -2.36
CA ALA A 406 2.07 13.53 -2.70
C ALA A 406 0.65 14.13 -2.66
N GLY A 407 -0.10 14.05 -3.76
CA GLY A 407 -1.44 14.61 -3.85
C GLY A 407 -1.51 16.14 -3.83
N CYS A 408 -0.38 16.85 -3.94
CA CYS A 408 -0.29 18.30 -4.04
C CYS A 408 0.26 18.68 -5.44
N PRO A 409 -0.58 18.67 -6.48
CA PRO A 409 -0.13 18.84 -7.87
C PRO A 409 0.44 20.24 -8.11
N TRP A 410 1.55 20.33 -8.86
CA TRP A 410 2.22 21.61 -9.17
C TRP A 410 1.33 22.61 -9.95
N GLN A 411 0.24 22.13 -10.53
CA GLN A 411 -0.77 22.93 -11.23
C GLN A 411 -1.54 23.83 -10.27
N GLU A 412 -1.62 23.45 -8.99
CA GLU A 412 -2.20 24.28 -7.95
C GLU A 412 -1.19 25.31 -7.47
N ALA A 413 -1.55 26.59 -7.57
CA ALA A 413 -0.66 27.70 -7.22
C ALA A 413 -0.13 27.61 -5.78
N HIS A 414 -0.95 27.09 -4.87
CA HIS A 414 -0.54 26.83 -3.49
C HIS A 414 0.57 25.77 -3.41
N CYS A 415 0.38 24.60 -4.03
CA CYS A 415 1.36 23.52 -4.07
C CYS A 415 2.68 23.96 -4.72
N LEU A 416 2.61 24.64 -5.88
CA LEU A 416 3.81 25.16 -6.53
C LEU A 416 4.54 26.20 -5.68
N GLY A 417 3.79 27.04 -4.95
CA GLY A 417 4.36 27.98 -3.99
C GLY A 417 5.16 27.27 -2.90
N LEU A 418 4.59 26.22 -2.31
CA LEU A 418 5.25 25.39 -1.30
C LEU A 418 6.47 24.63 -1.86
N MET A 419 6.43 24.15 -3.11
CA MET A 419 7.59 23.53 -3.77
C MET A 419 8.75 24.53 -3.90
N ARG A 420 8.47 25.76 -4.35
CA ARG A 420 9.48 26.83 -4.45
C ARG A 420 10.04 27.23 -3.09
N GLU A 421 9.18 27.35 -2.07
CA GLU A 421 9.60 27.58 -0.68
C GLU A 421 10.54 26.47 -0.21
N THR A 422 10.25 25.21 -0.56
CA THR A 422 11.05 24.04 -0.16
C THR A 422 12.42 24.04 -0.80
N VAL A 423 12.51 24.40 -2.09
CA VAL A 423 13.80 24.59 -2.76
C VAL A 423 14.63 25.68 -2.06
N ALA A 424 14.03 26.84 -1.81
CA ALA A 424 14.70 27.93 -1.10
C ALA A 424 15.15 27.50 0.31
N PHE A 425 14.31 26.77 1.04
CA PHE A 425 14.66 26.21 2.35
C PHE A 425 15.88 25.28 2.26
N ALA A 426 15.89 24.33 1.32
CA ALA A 426 17.00 23.40 1.14
C ALA A 426 18.32 24.11 0.77
N GLU A 427 18.25 25.17 -0.05
CA GLU A 427 19.42 25.99 -0.39
C GLU A 427 20.03 26.68 0.84
N THR A 428 19.21 27.18 1.78
CA THR A 428 19.72 27.75 3.04
C THR A 428 20.45 26.71 3.91
N GLN A 429 19.98 25.46 3.90
CA GLN A 429 20.65 24.35 4.59
C GLN A 429 21.98 23.99 3.91
N ALA A 430 22.08 24.11 2.59
CA ALA A 430 23.31 23.87 1.84
C ALA A 430 24.42 24.88 2.19
N GLY A 431 24.06 26.15 2.36
CA GLY A 431 24.99 27.26 2.68
C GLY A 431 25.47 27.30 4.13
N SER A 432 24.76 26.63 5.05
CA SER A 432 25.12 26.55 6.46
C SER A 432 26.19 25.46 6.67
N LYS A 433 27.46 25.80 6.41
CA LYS A 433 28.61 24.93 6.68
C LYS A 433 28.90 24.77 8.17
#